data_AF-A0A958QL62-F1
#
_entry.id   AF-A0A958QL62-F1
#
_cell.length_a   1.000
_cell.length_b   1.000
_cell.length_c   1.000
_cell.angle_alpha   90.00
_cell.angle_beta   90.00
_cell.angle_gamma   90.00
#
_symmetry.space_group_name_H-M   'P 1'
#
loop_
_entity.id
_entity.type
_entity.pdbx_description
1 polymer ?
#
loop_
_entity_poly.entity_id
_entity_poly.type
_entity_poly.pdbx_seq_one_letter_code
_entity_poly.pdbx_strand_id
1 'polypeptide(L)'
;MSSLGIFKEQFAKKEGLIHLNNAGLSPITKVARDKVIYWTERFYQEGYYTDADYKLDLLDSKSNLAKLIGCRAEEIAWFTNTASAISQFAFQIGLRANDEVVMWDQEYVSNLYPFKQACDLVGAKLKLVSSDVDLSTPTEKYIEAITSKTKIAAFSSVQFSSGARMDAAAVIAHCKKLGVITFADIIQELGVHPLKVWSQGIDAVAGGSHKWLASPVGVGYLAIRPDLTSKMKPHSYGSGTFGTCDDATDLECKPKVDASKFEPSSKQVLEITALGASCKLFSEVGIEVIETEALRLARLLISESKKLSIKINSPFKGEHLSPMVNLKIPDEKIFNVLVNDLKEQNINFALRGGGMRFSPHAFNTETEIHKLISIFKKYFN
;
A
#
# COMPACT_ATOMS: atom_id res chain seq x y z
N MET A 1 4.83 -23.88 17.36
CA MET A 1 4.54 -22.43 17.51
C MET A 1 3.40 -22.08 16.57
N SER A 2 2.41 -21.26 16.97
CA SER A 2 1.30 -20.88 16.08
C SER A 2 1.79 -19.97 14.95
N SER A 3 1.08 -19.90 13.81
CA SER A 3 1.44 -18.99 12.71
C SER A 3 1.56 -17.53 13.18
N LEU A 4 0.65 -17.10 14.05
CA LEU A 4 0.72 -15.77 14.66
C LEU A 4 1.96 -15.61 15.57
N GLY A 5 2.35 -16.65 16.30
CA GLY A 5 3.58 -16.65 17.09
C GLY A 5 4.82 -16.49 16.22
N ILE A 6 4.91 -17.25 15.11
CA ILE A 6 5.98 -17.13 14.12
C ILE A 6 6.07 -15.70 13.59
N PHE A 7 4.92 -15.08 13.28
CA PHE A 7 4.86 -13.69 12.82
C PHE A 7 5.35 -12.71 13.89
N LYS A 8 4.89 -12.85 15.14
CA LYS A 8 5.28 -11.97 16.26
C LYS A 8 6.78 -11.98 16.53
N GLU A 9 7.44 -13.13 16.40
CA GLU A 9 8.89 -13.27 16.58
C GLU A 9 9.75 -12.54 15.53
N GLN A 10 9.15 -12.10 14.43
CA GLN A 10 9.85 -11.36 13.38
C GLN A 10 10.14 -9.91 13.77
N PHE A 11 9.57 -9.42 14.86
CA PHE A 11 9.63 -8.01 15.23
C PHE A 11 10.33 -7.83 16.57
N ALA A 12 11.53 -7.25 16.52
CA ALA A 12 12.25 -6.77 17.70
C ALA A 12 11.99 -5.27 17.87
N LYS A 13 11.13 -4.90 18.83
CA LYS A 13 10.89 -3.50 19.19
C LYS A 13 11.94 -3.06 20.21
N LYS A 14 12.38 -1.79 20.11
CA LYS A 14 13.17 -1.15 21.17
C LYS A 14 12.39 -1.22 22.49
N GLU A 15 13.08 -1.49 23.59
CA GLU A 15 12.44 -1.52 24.91
C GLU A 15 11.67 -0.22 25.19
N GLY A 16 10.45 -0.35 25.70
CA GLY A 16 9.54 0.76 25.98
C GLY A 16 8.81 1.35 24.78
N LEU A 17 9.17 1.00 23.53
CA LEU A 17 8.49 1.51 22.33
C LEU A 17 7.15 0.79 22.08
N ILE A 18 6.07 1.57 21.97
CA ILE A 18 4.78 1.10 21.46
C ILE A 18 4.59 1.64 20.05
N HIS A 19 4.76 0.78 19.06
CA HIS A 19 4.62 1.18 17.66
C HIS A 19 3.20 0.95 17.15
N LEU A 20 2.42 2.03 16.99
CA LEU A 20 1.06 2.02 16.43
C LEU A 20 0.96 2.93 15.20
N ASN A 21 2.02 3.01 14.38
CA ASN A 21 2.04 3.81 13.14
C ASN A 21 2.49 2.99 11.91
N ASN A 22 2.09 1.72 11.85
CA ASN A 22 2.37 0.81 10.73
C ASN A 22 1.87 1.31 9.37
N ALA A 23 0.78 2.10 9.33
CA ALA A 23 0.28 2.76 8.13
C ALA A 23 1.13 3.96 7.68
N GLY A 24 2.15 4.34 8.46
CA GLY A 24 3.18 5.31 8.12
C GLY A 24 4.47 4.61 7.70
N LEU A 25 5.11 3.92 8.64
CA LEU A 25 6.33 3.14 8.42
C LEU A 25 6.37 2.03 9.49
N SER A 26 6.25 0.78 9.07
CA SER A 26 6.35 -0.37 9.97
C SER A 26 7.82 -0.66 10.32
N PRO A 27 8.11 -1.19 11.52
CA PRO A 27 9.33 -1.94 11.74
C PRO A 27 9.46 -3.05 10.69
N ILE A 28 10.68 -3.31 10.23
CA ILE A 28 10.92 -4.38 9.26
C ILE A 28 10.95 -5.75 9.94
N THR A 29 10.58 -6.79 9.20
CA THR A 29 10.70 -8.17 9.67
C THR A 29 12.17 -8.58 9.81
N LYS A 30 12.44 -9.52 10.72
CA LYS A 30 13.76 -10.14 10.88
C LYS A 30 14.26 -10.73 9.56
N VAL A 31 13.42 -11.45 8.83
CA VAL A 31 13.79 -12.01 7.51
C VAL A 31 14.15 -10.93 6.47
N ALA A 32 13.48 -9.78 6.49
CA ALA A 32 13.84 -8.65 5.62
C ALA A 32 15.22 -8.08 5.97
N ARG A 33 15.45 -7.82 7.26
CA ARG A 33 16.75 -7.35 7.78
C ARG A 33 17.88 -8.31 7.40
N ASP A 34 17.68 -9.60 7.67
CA ASP A 34 18.68 -10.63 7.45
C ASP A 34 19.01 -10.77 5.95
N LYS A 35 18.01 -10.57 5.07
CA LYS A 35 18.23 -10.54 3.62
C LYS A 35 19.05 -9.34 3.15
N VAL A 36 18.83 -8.14 3.71
CA VAL A 36 19.66 -6.96 3.42
C VAL A 36 21.10 -7.21 3.86
N ILE A 37 21.33 -7.74 5.06
CA ILE A 37 22.66 -8.07 5.57
C ILE A 37 23.35 -9.09 4.66
N TYR A 38 22.63 -10.15 4.29
CA TYR A 38 23.14 -11.20 3.40
C TYR A 38 23.68 -10.62 2.08
N TRP A 39 22.88 -9.82 1.36
CA TRP A 39 23.31 -9.27 0.08
C TRP A 39 24.39 -8.20 0.22
N THR A 40 24.32 -7.39 1.28
CA THR A 40 25.36 -6.39 1.55
C THR A 40 26.71 -7.07 1.76
N GLU A 41 26.76 -8.15 2.53
CA GLU A 41 27.99 -8.90 2.78
C GLU A 41 28.52 -9.56 1.51
N ARG A 42 27.65 -10.22 0.73
CA ARG A 42 28.07 -10.87 -0.52
C ARG A 42 28.56 -9.86 -1.55
N PHE A 43 27.91 -8.70 -1.69
CA PHE A 43 28.40 -7.65 -2.59
C PHE A 43 29.76 -7.10 -2.15
N TYR A 44 29.99 -6.96 -0.85
CA TYR A 44 31.28 -6.53 -0.31
C TYR A 44 32.39 -7.54 -0.57
N GLN A 45 32.12 -8.83 -0.35
CA GLN A 45 33.13 -9.89 -0.43
C GLN A 45 33.36 -10.44 -1.84
N GLU A 46 32.30 -10.57 -2.64
CA GLU A 46 32.30 -11.34 -3.89
C GLU A 46 32.12 -10.46 -5.14
N GLY A 47 31.59 -9.25 -5.01
CA GLY A 47 31.39 -8.33 -6.15
C GLY A 47 30.58 -8.96 -7.30
N TYR A 48 31.12 -8.90 -8.51
CA TYR A 48 30.46 -9.40 -9.74
C TYR A 48 30.07 -10.88 -9.69
N TYR A 49 30.74 -11.71 -8.88
CA TYR A 49 30.40 -13.14 -8.78
C TYR A 49 29.01 -13.39 -8.20
N THR A 50 28.36 -12.36 -7.63
CA THR A 50 26.96 -12.42 -7.17
C THR A 50 25.92 -12.28 -8.29
N ASP A 51 26.33 -11.96 -9.53
CA ASP A 51 25.41 -11.48 -10.57
C ASP A 51 24.25 -12.43 -10.90
N ALA A 52 24.56 -13.72 -11.11
CA ALA A 52 23.53 -14.72 -11.36
C ALA A 52 22.62 -14.91 -10.14
N ASP A 53 23.21 -14.95 -8.95
CA ASP A 53 22.50 -15.27 -7.71
C ASP A 53 21.48 -14.19 -7.34
N TYR A 54 21.86 -12.90 -7.42
CA TYR A 54 20.93 -11.84 -7.07
C TYR A 54 19.82 -11.69 -8.10
N LYS A 55 20.10 -11.98 -9.38
CA LYS A 55 19.07 -12.01 -10.44
C LYS A 55 18.02 -13.09 -10.16
N LEU A 56 18.43 -14.27 -9.70
CA LEU A 56 17.49 -15.32 -9.26
C LEU A 56 16.65 -14.87 -8.06
N ASP A 57 17.27 -14.26 -7.05
CA ASP A 57 16.54 -13.80 -5.86
C ASP A 57 15.56 -12.64 -6.17
N LEU A 58 15.87 -11.81 -7.18
CA LEU A 58 14.94 -10.81 -7.71
C LEU A 58 13.70 -11.46 -8.36
N LEU A 59 13.87 -12.56 -9.09
CA LEU A 59 12.76 -13.33 -9.70
C LEU A 59 11.91 -14.01 -8.62
N ASP A 60 12.54 -14.61 -7.62
CA ASP A 60 11.85 -15.19 -6.46
C ASP A 60 11.07 -14.12 -5.70
N SER A 61 11.67 -12.94 -5.50
CA SER A 61 11.02 -11.81 -4.83
C SER A 61 9.79 -11.33 -5.58
N LYS A 62 9.86 -11.27 -6.91
CA LYS A 62 8.72 -10.92 -7.76
C LYS A 62 7.61 -11.96 -7.67
N SER A 63 7.97 -13.24 -7.68
CA SER A 63 7.03 -14.36 -7.54
C SER A 63 6.33 -14.36 -6.18
N ASN A 64 7.06 -14.07 -5.10
CA ASN A 64 6.51 -13.97 -3.75
C ASN A 64 5.51 -12.80 -3.63
N LEU A 65 5.82 -11.64 -4.21
CA LEU A 65 4.88 -10.52 -4.26
C LEU A 65 3.64 -10.85 -5.11
N ALA A 66 3.84 -11.47 -6.28
CA ALA A 66 2.76 -11.85 -7.18
C ALA A 66 1.74 -12.78 -6.53
N LYS A 67 2.21 -13.72 -5.69
CA LYS A 67 1.35 -14.60 -4.89
C LYS A 67 0.43 -13.82 -3.94
N LEU A 68 0.93 -12.78 -3.27
CA LEU A 68 0.13 -11.96 -2.35
C LEU A 68 -0.86 -11.05 -3.09
N ILE A 69 -0.50 -10.56 -4.27
CA ILE A 69 -1.38 -9.73 -5.11
C ILE A 69 -2.45 -10.60 -5.80
N GLY A 70 -2.15 -11.88 -6.06
CA GLY A 70 -2.99 -12.76 -6.85
C GLY A 70 -2.84 -12.53 -8.36
N CYS A 71 -1.61 -12.31 -8.81
CA CYS A 71 -1.22 -12.12 -10.21
C CYS A 71 -0.05 -13.02 -10.61
N ARG A 72 0.41 -12.93 -11.87
CA ARG A 72 1.65 -13.57 -12.33
C ARG A 72 2.84 -12.64 -12.13
N ALA A 73 4.04 -13.19 -12.06
CA ALA A 73 5.25 -12.40 -11.85
C ALA A 73 5.51 -11.43 -13.02
N GLU A 74 5.22 -11.85 -14.26
CA GLU A 74 5.44 -11.05 -15.48
C GLU A 74 4.49 -9.84 -15.56
N GLU A 75 3.45 -9.81 -14.73
CA GLU A 75 2.50 -8.71 -14.64
C GLU A 75 2.95 -7.62 -13.66
N ILE A 76 4.09 -7.80 -12.98
CA ILE A 76 4.66 -6.87 -12.00
C ILE A 76 5.89 -6.15 -12.55
N ALA A 77 5.87 -4.83 -12.38
CA ALA A 77 7.01 -3.94 -12.56
C ALA A 77 7.45 -3.30 -11.23
N TRP A 78 8.76 -3.25 -11.00
CA TRP A 78 9.42 -2.58 -9.87
C TRP A 78 9.60 -1.08 -10.11
N PHE A 79 9.45 -0.31 -9.03
CA PHE A 79 9.64 1.12 -8.98
C PHE A 79 10.36 1.53 -7.70
N THR A 80 10.84 2.77 -7.62
CA THR A 80 11.47 3.35 -6.42
C THR A 80 10.47 3.62 -5.30
N ASN A 81 9.19 3.84 -5.63
CA ASN A 81 8.13 4.10 -4.68
C ASN A 81 6.76 4.00 -5.37
N THR A 82 5.69 4.06 -4.58
CA THR A 82 4.31 3.98 -5.08
C THR A 82 3.95 5.13 -6.01
N ALA A 83 4.46 6.34 -5.78
CA ALA A 83 4.18 7.49 -6.65
C ALA A 83 4.74 7.31 -8.06
N SER A 84 5.94 6.74 -8.21
CA SER A 84 6.53 6.46 -9.53
C SER A 84 5.80 5.31 -10.25
N ALA A 85 5.35 4.29 -9.52
CA ALA A 85 4.48 3.25 -10.08
C ALA A 85 3.13 3.80 -10.58
N ILE A 86 2.47 4.63 -9.78
CA ILE A 86 1.21 5.30 -10.17
C ILE A 86 1.44 6.23 -11.37
N SER A 87 2.55 6.96 -11.40
CA SER A 87 2.89 7.85 -12.51
C SER A 87 3.09 7.09 -13.82
N GLN A 88 3.75 5.93 -13.80
CA GLN A 88 3.84 5.07 -14.98
C GLN A 88 2.45 4.72 -15.53
N PHE A 89 1.49 4.43 -14.65
CA PHE A 89 0.12 4.15 -15.08
C PHE A 89 -0.59 5.40 -15.61
N ALA A 90 -0.71 6.44 -14.79
CA ALA A 90 -1.51 7.63 -15.07
C ALA A 90 -1.12 8.31 -16.38
N PHE A 91 0.19 8.43 -16.68
CA PHE A 91 0.66 9.10 -17.89
C PHE A 91 0.61 8.22 -19.16
N GLN A 92 0.57 6.89 -19.03
CA GLN A 92 0.78 6.00 -20.18
C GLN A 92 -0.43 5.14 -20.54
N ILE A 93 -1.49 5.16 -19.72
CA ILE A 93 -2.74 4.43 -19.96
C ILE A 93 -3.56 4.97 -21.15
N GLY A 94 -3.17 6.13 -21.70
CA GLY A 94 -3.75 6.69 -22.93
C GLY A 94 -5.00 7.55 -22.73
N LEU A 95 -5.03 8.35 -21.66
CA LEU A 95 -6.04 9.39 -21.45
C LEU A 95 -6.04 10.40 -22.61
N ARG A 96 -7.23 10.92 -22.94
CA ARG A 96 -7.48 11.88 -24.02
C ARG A 96 -8.25 13.09 -23.51
N ALA A 97 -8.28 14.14 -24.32
CA ALA A 97 -9.09 15.32 -24.02
C ALA A 97 -10.55 14.94 -23.75
N ASN A 98 -11.12 15.52 -22.69
CA ASN A 98 -12.48 15.28 -22.19
C ASN A 98 -12.77 13.91 -21.56
N ASP A 99 -11.79 13.00 -21.45
CA ASP A 99 -11.93 11.83 -20.57
C ASP A 99 -12.10 12.29 -19.12
N GLU A 100 -12.79 11.50 -18.29
CA GLU A 100 -12.91 11.74 -16.85
C GLU A 100 -12.16 10.69 -16.03
N VAL A 101 -11.40 11.12 -15.02
CA VAL A 101 -10.83 10.28 -13.97
C VAL A 101 -11.58 10.57 -12.67
N VAL A 102 -12.17 9.55 -12.06
CA VAL A 102 -12.90 9.66 -10.79
C VAL A 102 -12.00 9.22 -9.64
N MET A 103 -11.91 10.02 -8.58
CA MET A 103 -11.12 9.76 -7.38
C MET A 103 -11.83 10.29 -6.13
N TRP A 104 -11.46 9.80 -4.94
CA TRP A 104 -11.90 10.41 -3.68
C TRP A 104 -11.15 11.73 -3.41
N ASP A 105 -11.77 12.64 -2.66
CA ASP A 105 -11.11 13.84 -2.14
C ASP A 105 -10.10 13.55 -1.01
N GLN A 106 -10.15 12.34 -0.44
CA GLN A 106 -9.22 11.86 0.59
C GLN A 106 -7.96 11.19 0.05
N GLU A 107 -7.80 11.07 -1.27
CA GLU A 107 -6.69 10.34 -1.87
C GLU A 107 -5.35 10.88 -1.38
N TYR A 108 -4.43 9.95 -1.08
CA TYR A 108 -3.07 10.35 -0.76
C TYR A 108 -2.45 11.06 -1.96
N VAL A 109 -1.64 12.08 -1.70
CA VAL A 109 -1.09 12.95 -2.74
C VAL A 109 -0.29 12.21 -3.83
N SER A 110 0.31 11.05 -3.50
CA SER A 110 0.99 10.20 -4.48
C SER A 110 0.05 9.45 -5.42
N ASN A 111 -1.22 9.30 -5.07
CA ASN A 111 -2.27 8.83 -5.98
C ASN A 111 -2.90 10.02 -6.71
N LEU A 112 -3.22 11.09 -5.98
CA LEU A 112 -3.92 12.26 -6.53
C LEU A 112 -3.11 13.03 -7.60
N TYR A 113 -1.88 13.42 -7.31
CA TYR A 113 -1.14 14.32 -8.19
C TYR A 113 -0.75 13.71 -9.54
N PRO A 114 -0.33 12.44 -9.66
CA PRO A 114 -0.06 11.85 -10.97
C PRO A 114 -1.28 11.88 -11.89
N PHE A 115 -2.47 11.53 -11.40
CA PHE A 115 -3.69 11.61 -12.21
C PHE A 115 -4.08 13.05 -12.53
N LYS A 116 -3.91 13.99 -11.59
CA LYS A 116 -4.14 15.42 -11.85
C LYS A 116 -3.25 15.92 -12.99
N GLN A 117 -1.95 15.65 -12.93
CA GLN A 117 -0.99 16.10 -13.93
C GLN A 117 -1.22 15.41 -15.29
N ALA A 118 -1.53 14.11 -15.29
CA ALA A 118 -1.88 13.40 -16.52
C ALA A 118 -3.16 13.98 -17.17
N CYS A 119 -4.16 14.36 -16.37
CA CYS A 119 -5.36 15.00 -16.88
C CYS A 119 -5.06 16.37 -17.49
N ASP A 120 -4.30 17.22 -16.80
CA ASP A 120 -3.93 18.56 -17.27
C ASP A 120 -3.17 18.50 -18.60
N LEU A 121 -2.26 17.53 -18.75
CA LEU A 121 -1.43 17.37 -19.93
C LEU A 121 -2.25 17.12 -21.21
N VAL A 122 -3.35 16.37 -21.11
CA VAL A 122 -4.13 15.93 -22.27
C VAL A 122 -5.50 16.63 -22.37
N GLY A 123 -5.84 17.49 -21.43
CA GLY A 123 -7.16 18.13 -21.34
C GLY A 123 -8.27 17.18 -20.86
N ALA A 124 -7.95 16.14 -20.11
CA ALA A 124 -8.93 15.32 -19.39
C ALA A 124 -9.35 16.01 -18.09
N LYS A 125 -10.37 15.48 -17.40
CA LYS A 125 -10.93 16.06 -16.18
C LYS A 125 -10.74 15.12 -15.00
N LEU A 126 -10.22 15.65 -13.91
CA LEU A 126 -10.21 14.97 -12.62
C LEU A 126 -11.48 15.33 -11.84
N LYS A 127 -12.29 14.33 -11.50
CA LYS A 127 -13.52 14.47 -10.71
C LYS A 127 -13.30 13.89 -9.32
N LEU A 128 -13.34 14.76 -8.32
CA LEU A 128 -13.24 14.36 -6.91
C LEU A 128 -14.63 14.09 -6.33
N VAL A 129 -14.78 12.93 -5.71
CA VAL A 129 -15.96 12.55 -4.93
C VAL A 129 -15.73 13.01 -3.50
N SER A 130 -16.65 13.82 -2.98
CA SER A 130 -16.57 14.29 -1.61
C SER A 130 -16.87 13.17 -0.62
N SER A 131 -15.95 12.97 0.31
CA SER A 131 -16.21 12.15 1.48
C SER A 131 -17.18 12.82 2.46
N ASP A 132 -17.71 12.04 3.41
CA ASP A 132 -18.55 12.59 4.47
C ASP A 132 -17.74 13.33 5.53
N VAL A 133 -18.45 14.11 6.36
CA VAL A 133 -17.85 14.95 7.42
C VAL A 133 -17.07 14.13 8.45
N ASP A 134 -17.45 12.87 8.66
CA ASP A 134 -16.76 11.93 9.55
C ASP A 134 -15.65 11.14 8.83
N LEU A 135 -15.28 11.53 7.61
CA LEU A 135 -14.33 10.87 6.72
C LEU A 135 -14.80 9.52 6.15
N SER A 136 -16.09 9.15 6.24
CA SER A 136 -16.57 7.98 5.49
C SER A 136 -16.54 8.20 3.98
N THR A 137 -16.34 7.11 3.25
CA THR A 137 -16.33 7.06 1.78
C THR A 137 -17.42 6.09 1.30
N PRO A 138 -18.71 6.50 1.30
CA PRO A 138 -19.81 5.63 0.89
C PRO A 138 -19.63 5.19 -0.57
N THR A 139 -19.64 3.88 -0.79
CA THR A 139 -19.43 3.27 -2.11
C THR A 139 -20.42 3.80 -3.15
N GLU A 140 -21.66 4.05 -2.74
CA GLU A 140 -22.74 4.54 -3.61
C GLU A 140 -22.40 5.91 -4.20
N LYS A 141 -21.86 6.84 -3.40
CA LYS A 141 -21.44 8.17 -3.88
C LYS A 141 -20.34 8.08 -4.95
N TYR A 142 -19.43 7.13 -4.79
CA TYR A 142 -18.37 6.90 -5.78
C TYR A 142 -18.93 6.32 -7.07
N ILE A 143 -19.83 5.35 -6.97
CA ILE A 143 -20.52 4.73 -8.11
C ILE A 143 -21.33 5.79 -8.88
N GLU A 144 -22.10 6.64 -8.20
CA GLU A 144 -22.87 7.73 -8.81
C GLU A 144 -21.99 8.75 -9.56
N ALA A 145 -20.73 8.90 -9.14
CA ALA A 145 -19.79 9.79 -9.80
C ALA A 145 -19.26 9.24 -11.14
N ILE A 146 -19.35 7.92 -11.35
CA ILE A 146 -18.91 7.25 -12.58
C ILE A 146 -19.98 7.41 -13.66
N THR A 147 -19.57 7.95 -14.82
CA THR A 147 -20.46 8.23 -15.95
C THR A 147 -19.91 7.60 -17.23
N SER A 148 -20.64 7.75 -18.34
CA SER A 148 -20.17 7.32 -19.66
C SER A 148 -18.93 8.07 -20.17
N LYS A 149 -18.57 9.21 -19.55
CA LYS A 149 -17.31 9.94 -19.83
C LYS A 149 -16.14 9.45 -18.97
N THR A 150 -16.42 8.69 -17.92
CA THR A 150 -15.37 8.18 -17.04
C THR A 150 -14.53 7.16 -17.80
N LYS A 151 -13.23 7.41 -17.86
CA LYS A 151 -12.27 6.48 -18.43
C LYS A 151 -11.58 5.65 -17.36
N ILE A 152 -11.33 6.25 -16.20
CA ILE A 152 -10.61 5.63 -15.09
C ILE A 152 -11.35 5.90 -13.78
N ALA A 153 -11.58 4.84 -13.00
CA ALA A 153 -11.93 4.91 -11.60
C ALA A 153 -10.67 4.56 -10.77
N ALA A 154 -10.02 5.58 -10.20
CA ALA A 154 -8.81 5.44 -9.40
C ALA A 154 -9.13 5.67 -7.92
N PHE A 155 -8.70 4.76 -7.05
CA PHE A 155 -9.00 4.85 -5.61
C PHE A 155 -7.91 4.20 -4.75
N SER A 156 -7.71 4.70 -3.55
CA SER A 156 -7.03 3.96 -2.48
C SER A 156 -7.95 2.87 -1.98
N SER A 157 -7.48 1.63 -1.91
CA SER A 157 -8.30 0.52 -1.40
C SER A 157 -8.57 0.64 0.11
N VAL A 158 -7.66 1.28 0.83
CA VAL A 158 -7.86 1.78 2.19
C VAL A 158 -7.36 3.23 2.28
N GLN A 159 -8.23 4.16 2.67
CA GLN A 159 -7.89 5.58 2.83
C GLN A 159 -6.86 5.77 3.95
N PHE A 160 -5.78 6.48 3.65
CA PHE A 160 -4.63 6.60 4.56
C PHE A 160 -4.93 7.36 5.86
N SER A 161 -5.94 8.23 5.87
CA SER A 161 -6.25 9.12 6.99
C SER A 161 -7.26 8.52 7.96
N SER A 162 -8.36 7.98 7.42
CA SER A 162 -9.51 7.45 8.16
C SER A 162 -9.46 5.93 8.32
N GLY A 163 -8.75 5.21 7.47
CA GLY A 163 -8.82 3.75 7.41
C GLY A 163 -10.09 3.24 6.71
N ALA A 164 -10.85 4.11 6.03
CA ALA A 164 -12.01 3.69 5.26
C ALA A 164 -11.58 2.72 4.15
N ARG A 165 -12.09 1.49 4.19
CA ARG A 165 -11.82 0.47 3.19
C ARG A 165 -12.91 0.50 2.13
N MET A 166 -12.50 0.54 0.86
CA MET A 166 -13.40 0.59 -0.28
C MET A 166 -14.10 -0.77 -0.47
N ASP A 167 -15.40 -0.76 -0.77
CA ASP A 167 -16.04 -1.93 -1.38
C ASP A 167 -15.65 -1.98 -2.87
N ALA A 168 -14.43 -2.46 -3.12
CA ALA A 168 -13.89 -2.54 -4.47
C ALA A 168 -14.75 -3.43 -5.37
N ALA A 169 -15.38 -4.49 -4.84
CA ALA A 169 -16.18 -5.41 -5.62
C ALA A 169 -17.39 -4.72 -6.27
N ALA A 170 -18.12 -3.90 -5.51
CA ALA A 170 -19.25 -3.13 -6.03
C ALA A 170 -18.80 -2.11 -7.09
N VAL A 171 -17.69 -1.41 -6.85
CA VAL A 171 -17.13 -0.42 -7.79
C VAL A 171 -16.70 -1.07 -9.09
N ILE A 172 -15.95 -2.17 -9.02
CA ILE A 172 -15.48 -2.91 -10.19
C ILE A 172 -16.67 -3.46 -10.99
N ALA A 173 -17.68 -4.02 -10.32
CA ALA A 173 -18.89 -4.52 -10.97
C ALA A 173 -19.63 -3.41 -11.74
N HIS A 174 -19.64 -2.18 -11.21
CA HIS A 174 -20.18 -1.02 -11.91
C HIS A 174 -19.30 -0.59 -13.09
N CYS A 175 -17.99 -0.42 -12.88
CA CYS A 175 -17.01 -0.04 -13.90
C CYS A 175 -17.03 -0.97 -15.11
N LYS A 176 -17.13 -2.29 -14.87
CA LYS A 176 -17.17 -3.31 -15.92
C LYS A 176 -18.34 -3.13 -16.88
N LYS A 177 -19.51 -2.67 -16.40
CA LYS A 177 -20.70 -2.41 -17.24
C LYS A 177 -20.49 -1.25 -18.21
N LEU A 178 -19.58 -0.33 -17.87
CA LEU A 178 -19.31 0.90 -18.61
C LEU A 178 -17.97 0.87 -19.36
N GLY A 179 -17.19 -0.21 -19.23
CA GLY A 179 -15.84 -0.31 -19.81
C GLY A 179 -14.83 0.67 -19.19
N VAL A 180 -15.06 1.04 -17.92
CA VAL A 180 -14.18 1.92 -17.14
C VAL A 180 -13.02 1.12 -16.58
N ILE A 181 -11.80 1.64 -16.73
CA ILE A 181 -10.59 1.01 -16.19
C ILE A 181 -10.50 1.30 -14.69
N THR A 182 -10.26 0.28 -13.89
CA THR A 182 -10.03 0.42 -12.45
C THR A 182 -8.55 0.47 -12.09
N PHE A 183 -8.19 1.39 -11.20
CA PHE A 183 -6.84 1.48 -10.64
C PHE A 183 -6.93 1.56 -9.11
N ALA A 184 -6.24 0.67 -8.39
CA ALA A 184 -6.24 0.69 -6.93
C ALA A 184 -4.85 0.96 -6.34
N ASP A 185 -4.72 1.98 -5.48
CA ASP A 185 -3.57 2.10 -4.56
C ASP A 185 -3.81 1.17 -3.37
N ILE A 186 -3.04 0.09 -3.32
CA ILE A 186 -3.16 -1.00 -2.33
C ILE A 186 -2.13 -0.90 -1.21
N ILE A 187 -1.38 0.20 -1.10
CA ILE A 187 -0.29 0.33 -0.12
C ILE A 187 -0.77 0.22 1.34
N GLN A 188 -2.06 0.50 1.60
CA GLN A 188 -2.66 0.40 2.93
C GLN A 188 -3.44 -0.91 3.15
N GLU A 189 -3.46 -1.83 2.18
CA GLU A 189 -4.23 -3.08 2.24
C GLU A 189 -3.35 -4.32 2.11
N LEU A 190 -2.39 -4.33 1.17
CA LEU A 190 -1.59 -5.51 0.89
C LEU A 190 -0.72 -5.88 2.10
N GLY A 191 -0.84 -7.12 2.57
CA GLY A 191 -0.14 -7.64 3.74
C GLY A 191 -0.97 -7.65 5.02
N VAL A 192 -2.12 -6.96 5.05
CA VAL A 192 -3.02 -6.96 6.22
C VAL A 192 -4.46 -7.36 5.89
N HIS A 193 -4.81 -7.42 4.61
CA HIS A 193 -6.04 -8.03 4.12
C HIS A 193 -5.74 -8.99 2.95
N PRO A 194 -6.50 -10.09 2.79
CA PRO A 194 -6.42 -10.94 1.61
C PRO A 194 -6.78 -10.14 0.36
N LEU A 195 -5.92 -10.21 -0.65
CA LEU A 195 -6.12 -9.53 -1.93
C LEU A 195 -5.95 -10.54 -3.08
N LYS A 196 -6.88 -10.51 -4.03
CA LYS A 196 -6.80 -11.31 -5.26
C LYS A 196 -7.26 -10.47 -6.45
N VAL A 197 -6.38 -9.56 -6.87
CA VAL A 197 -6.66 -8.43 -7.77
C VAL A 197 -7.39 -8.87 -9.05
N TRP A 198 -6.92 -9.90 -9.74
CA TRP A 198 -7.54 -10.34 -10.99
C TRP A 198 -8.86 -11.08 -10.79
N SER A 199 -8.99 -11.86 -9.72
CA SER A 199 -10.26 -12.52 -9.41
C SER A 199 -11.36 -11.51 -9.03
N GLN A 200 -10.96 -10.38 -8.46
CA GLN A 200 -11.86 -9.25 -8.17
C GLN A 200 -12.19 -8.43 -9.43
N GLY A 201 -11.39 -8.56 -10.50
CA GLY A 201 -11.57 -7.85 -11.75
C GLY A 201 -10.96 -6.45 -11.78
N ILE A 202 -10.04 -6.13 -10.87
CA ILE A 202 -9.26 -4.87 -10.92
C ILE A 202 -8.33 -4.91 -12.14
N ASP A 203 -8.03 -3.77 -12.76
CA ASP A 203 -7.22 -3.74 -13.98
C ASP A 203 -5.74 -3.40 -13.73
N ALA A 204 -5.47 -2.59 -12.72
CA ALA A 204 -4.12 -2.30 -12.27
C ALA A 204 -4.10 -1.92 -10.78
N VAL A 205 -3.00 -2.25 -10.11
CA VAL A 205 -2.75 -1.86 -8.72
C VAL A 205 -1.33 -1.36 -8.53
N ALA A 206 -1.14 -0.43 -7.62
CA ALA A 206 0.19 -0.02 -7.18
C ALA A 206 0.31 -0.05 -5.66
N GLY A 207 1.52 -0.26 -5.17
CA GLY A 207 1.79 -0.28 -3.74
C GLY A 207 3.26 -0.04 -3.43
N GLY A 208 3.65 -0.38 -2.21
CA GLY A 208 5.00 -0.17 -1.68
C GLY A 208 5.32 -1.07 -0.50
N SER A 209 6.61 -1.15 -0.16
CA SER A 209 7.17 -2.15 0.78
C SER A 209 7.02 -1.81 2.26
N HIS A 210 7.07 -0.53 2.62
CA HIS A 210 7.43 -0.08 3.97
C HIS A 210 6.30 0.07 4.97
N LYS A 211 5.07 -0.23 4.56
CA LYS A 211 3.89 -0.17 5.42
C LYS A 211 3.57 -1.58 5.92
N TRP A 212 2.46 -2.14 5.49
CA TRP A 212 1.92 -3.39 6.02
C TRP A 212 2.74 -4.62 5.68
N LEU A 213 3.59 -4.56 4.65
CA LEU A 213 4.52 -5.62 4.27
C LEU A 213 5.81 -5.62 5.10
N ALA A 214 6.01 -4.65 6.00
CA ALA A 214 7.11 -4.64 6.96
C ALA A 214 8.50 -4.90 6.34
N SER A 215 8.79 -4.19 5.25
CA SER A 215 10.03 -4.29 4.47
C SER A 215 10.68 -2.90 4.31
N PRO A 216 11.98 -2.76 3.99
CA PRO A 216 12.63 -1.46 3.87
C PRO A 216 11.93 -0.48 2.90
N VAL A 217 12.06 0.82 3.16
CA VAL A 217 11.69 1.87 2.18
C VAL A 217 12.51 1.72 0.90
N GLY A 218 12.00 2.21 -0.23
CA GLY A 218 12.74 2.23 -1.50
C GLY A 218 12.20 1.30 -2.60
N VAL A 219 11.10 0.57 -2.34
CA VAL A 219 10.40 -0.23 -3.35
C VAL A 219 8.95 0.20 -3.48
N GLY A 220 8.57 0.52 -4.71
CA GLY A 220 7.20 0.52 -5.21
C GLY A 220 7.01 -0.57 -6.25
N TYR A 221 5.78 -0.86 -6.58
CA TYR A 221 5.45 -1.81 -7.63
C TYR A 221 4.14 -1.43 -8.32
N LEU A 222 4.03 -1.83 -9.59
CA LEU A 222 2.81 -1.78 -10.39
C LEU A 222 2.51 -3.20 -10.85
N ALA A 223 1.33 -3.72 -10.49
CA ALA A 223 0.80 -4.93 -11.11
C ALA A 223 -0.31 -4.53 -12.08
N ILE A 224 -0.25 -5.01 -13.32
CA ILE A 224 -1.13 -4.56 -14.39
C ILE A 224 -1.49 -5.71 -15.34
N ARG A 225 -2.75 -5.76 -15.77
CA ARG A 225 -3.21 -6.79 -16.69
C ARG A 225 -2.46 -6.74 -18.03
N PRO A 226 -2.12 -7.91 -18.62
CA PRO A 226 -1.33 -7.98 -19.86
C PRO A 226 -1.92 -7.19 -21.04
N ASP A 227 -3.24 -7.16 -21.18
CA ASP A 227 -3.91 -6.47 -22.28
C ASP A 227 -3.79 -4.94 -22.18
N LEU A 228 -3.67 -4.39 -20.98
CA LEU A 228 -3.33 -2.97 -20.76
C LEU A 228 -1.84 -2.73 -20.92
N THR A 229 -1.00 -3.60 -20.33
CA THR A 229 0.46 -3.52 -20.45
C THR A 229 0.88 -3.41 -21.90
N SER A 230 0.33 -4.24 -22.79
CA SER A 230 0.66 -4.24 -24.23
C SER A 230 0.44 -2.89 -24.94
N LYS A 231 -0.47 -2.06 -24.43
CA LYS A 231 -0.85 -0.76 -25.02
C LYS A 231 -0.08 0.43 -24.42
N MET A 232 0.59 0.23 -23.29
CA MET A 232 1.31 1.28 -22.58
C MET A 232 2.77 1.39 -23.03
N LYS A 233 3.31 2.60 -23.01
CA LYS A 233 4.74 2.88 -23.22
C LYS A 233 5.47 3.04 -21.88
N PRO A 234 6.76 2.69 -21.77
CA PRO A 234 7.57 3.04 -20.60
C PRO A 234 7.71 4.56 -20.42
N HIS A 235 7.74 5.02 -19.18
CA HIS A 235 8.09 6.40 -18.85
C HIS A 235 9.60 6.64 -19.00
N SER A 236 10.40 5.63 -18.66
CA SER A 236 11.85 5.64 -18.74
C SER A 236 12.33 4.46 -19.59
N TYR A 237 13.32 4.70 -20.44
CA TYR A 237 13.88 3.71 -21.36
C TYR A 237 15.34 3.43 -21.03
N GLY A 238 15.78 2.18 -21.17
CA GLY A 238 17.17 1.78 -20.95
C GLY A 238 17.39 0.28 -21.11
N SER A 239 18.55 -0.20 -20.68
CA SER A 239 18.88 -1.64 -20.66
C SER A 239 17.75 -2.44 -19.97
N GLY A 240 17.36 -3.58 -20.54
CA GLY A 240 16.27 -4.41 -20.01
C GLY A 240 14.86 -3.95 -20.37
N THR A 241 14.67 -2.75 -20.95
CA THR A 241 13.40 -2.33 -21.61
C THR A 241 13.21 -3.05 -22.94
N PHE A 242 14.30 -3.12 -23.71
CA PHE A 242 14.43 -3.80 -24.99
C PHE A 242 15.40 -4.96 -24.78
N GLY A 243 15.08 -6.14 -25.32
CA GLY A 243 15.99 -7.30 -25.32
C GLY A 243 16.71 -7.57 -23.99
N THR A 244 17.93 -8.06 -24.11
CA THR A 244 18.91 -8.25 -23.03
C THR A 244 20.18 -7.43 -23.31
N CYS A 245 21.02 -7.22 -22.31
CA CYS A 245 22.28 -6.48 -22.48
C CYS A 245 23.31 -7.23 -23.36
N ASP A 246 23.07 -8.50 -23.64
CA ASP A 246 23.94 -9.35 -24.45
C ASP A 246 23.53 -9.32 -25.94
N ASP A 247 22.40 -8.70 -26.26
CA ASP A 247 21.92 -8.57 -27.64
C ASP A 247 22.77 -7.56 -28.42
N ALA A 248 22.95 -7.81 -29.72
CA ALA A 248 23.58 -6.83 -30.61
C ALA A 248 22.77 -5.53 -30.64
N THR A 249 23.45 -4.40 -30.86
CA THR A 249 22.76 -3.10 -31.03
C THR A 249 21.80 -3.16 -32.21
N ASP A 250 20.51 -3.02 -31.93
CA ASP A 250 19.42 -3.04 -32.90
C ASP A 250 18.44 -1.90 -32.61
N LEU A 251 18.38 -0.92 -33.52
CA LEU A 251 17.49 0.24 -33.41
C LEU A 251 16.01 -0.13 -33.66
N GLU A 252 15.74 -1.28 -34.28
CA GLU A 252 14.40 -1.79 -34.54
C GLU A 252 13.91 -2.75 -33.44
N CYS A 253 14.73 -2.98 -32.41
CA CYS A 253 14.38 -3.85 -31.30
C CYS A 253 13.13 -3.34 -30.59
N LYS A 254 12.13 -4.20 -30.45
CA LYS A 254 10.87 -3.85 -29.80
C LYS A 254 11.00 -3.99 -28.28
N PRO A 255 10.30 -3.13 -27.50
CA PRO A 255 10.22 -3.31 -26.05
C PRO A 255 9.67 -4.70 -25.71
N LYS A 256 10.02 -5.19 -24.52
CA LYS A 256 9.40 -6.40 -23.96
C LYS A 256 7.87 -6.24 -23.92
N VAL A 257 7.16 -7.37 -23.99
CA VAL A 257 5.69 -7.39 -24.07
C VAL A 257 5.01 -7.32 -22.70
N ASP A 258 5.72 -7.72 -21.65
CA ASP A 258 5.24 -7.80 -20.27
C ASP A 258 5.61 -6.56 -19.43
N ALA A 259 5.29 -6.57 -18.14
CA ALA A 259 5.49 -5.43 -17.27
C ALA A 259 6.99 -5.11 -17.04
N SER A 260 7.91 -6.06 -17.26
CA SER A 260 9.34 -5.83 -17.09
C SER A 260 9.90 -4.76 -18.04
N LYS A 261 9.18 -4.41 -19.11
CA LYS A 261 9.53 -3.26 -19.97
C LYS A 261 9.53 -1.92 -19.24
N PHE A 262 8.90 -1.83 -18.06
CA PHE A 262 8.89 -0.64 -17.22
C PHE A 262 10.07 -0.58 -16.23
N GLU A 263 10.99 -1.56 -16.28
CA GLU A 263 12.11 -1.70 -15.34
C GLU A 263 13.47 -1.48 -16.00
N PRO A 264 13.78 -0.26 -16.49
CA PRO A 264 15.07 -0.01 -17.12
C PRO A 264 16.20 -0.11 -16.11
N SER A 265 17.31 -0.72 -16.54
CA SER A 265 18.58 -0.78 -15.84
C SER A 265 18.55 -1.58 -14.52
N SER A 266 19.61 -1.39 -13.74
CA SER A 266 19.83 -1.98 -12.42
C SER A 266 18.72 -1.63 -11.43
N LYS A 267 18.41 -2.59 -10.56
CA LYS A 267 17.29 -2.52 -9.61
C LYS A 267 17.82 -2.33 -8.18
N GLN A 268 16.93 -1.93 -7.27
CA GLN A 268 17.17 -1.86 -5.82
C GLN A 268 17.25 -3.27 -5.23
N VAL A 269 18.37 -3.97 -5.46
CA VAL A 269 18.50 -5.39 -5.14
C VAL A 269 18.28 -5.66 -3.65
N LEU A 270 18.88 -4.86 -2.76
CA LEU A 270 18.78 -5.05 -1.32
C LEU A 270 17.32 -4.93 -0.85
N GLU A 271 16.62 -3.91 -1.31
CA GLU A 271 15.26 -3.61 -0.88
C GLU A 271 14.23 -4.55 -1.52
N ILE A 272 14.38 -4.89 -2.81
CA ILE A 272 13.48 -5.84 -3.49
C ILE A 272 13.60 -7.23 -2.89
N THR A 273 14.82 -7.70 -2.61
CA THR A 273 15.01 -9.03 -2.02
C THR A 273 14.51 -9.09 -0.59
N ALA A 274 14.69 -8.01 0.19
CA ALA A 274 14.09 -7.90 1.53
C ALA A 274 12.55 -7.88 1.50
N LEU A 275 11.96 -7.24 0.48
CA LEU A 275 10.52 -7.32 0.22
C LEU A 275 10.08 -8.74 -0.14
N GLY A 276 10.82 -9.43 -1.01
CA GLY A 276 10.57 -10.82 -1.37
C GLY A 276 10.55 -11.74 -0.15
N ALA A 277 11.54 -11.60 0.74
CA ALA A 277 11.62 -12.35 1.99
C ALA A 277 10.42 -12.08 2.92
N SER A 278 9.98 -10.82 3.01
CA SER A 278 8.78 -10.46 3.78
C SER A 278 7.53 -11.07 3.14
N CYS A 279 7.36 -10.95 1.82
CA CYS A 279 6.19 -11.49 1.12
C CYS A 279 6.08 -13.02 1.28
N LYS A 280 7.23 -13.72 1.27
CA LYS A 280 7.30 -15.16 1.53
C LYS A 280 6.80 -15.50 2.94
N LEU A 281 7.35 -14.83 3.96
CA LEU A 281 6.92 -14.99 5.36
C LEU A 281 5.40 -14.74 5.53
N PHE A 282 4.88 -13.67 4.95
CA PHE A 282 3.45 -13.33 5.04
C PHE A 282 2.58 -14.42 4.40
N SER A 283 3.03 -14.98 3.27
CA SER A 283 2.36 -16.10 2.61
C SER A 283 2.39 -17.39 3.44
N GLU A 284 3.48 -17.65 4.17
CA GLU A 284 3.65 -18.84 5.02
C GLU A 284 2.84 -18.74 6.32
N VAL A 285 2.77 -17.55 6.92
CA VAL A 285 1.95 -17.27 8.11
C VAL A 285 0.45 -17.31 7.77
N GLY A 286 0.08 -16.83 6.59
CA GLY A 286 -1.30 -16.63 6.15
C GLY A 286 -1.79 -15.21 6.46
N ILE A 287 -2.25 -14.50 5.45
CA ILE A 287 -2.73 -13.11 5.58
C ILE A 287 -3.98 -13.05 6.44
N GLU A 288 -4.83 -14.08 6.41
CA GLU A 288 -6.05 -14.19 7.19
C GLU A 288 -5.76 -14.21 8.70
N VAL A 289 -4.65 -14.84 9.11
CA VAL A 289 -4.19 -14.85 10.51
C VAL A 289 -3.77 -13.45 10.94
N ILE A 290 -3.05 -12.73 10.06
CA ILE A 290 -2.59 -11.36 10.28
C ILE A 290 -3.79 -10.41 10.36
N GLU A 291 -4.71 -10.49 9.38
CA GLU A 291 -5.93 -9.69 9.32
C GLU A 291 -6.76 -9.86 10.60
N THR A 292 -6.99 -11.11 11.01
CA THR A 292 -7.81 -11.43 12.19
C THR A 292 -7.26 -10.75 13.45
N GLU A 293 -5.96 -10.88 13.72
CA GLU A 293 -5.36 -10.28 14.91
C GLU A 293 -5.29 -8.75 14.81
N ALA A 294 -4.89 -8.19 13.66
CA ALA A 294 -4.81 -6.75 13.48
C ALA A 294 -6.19 -6.08 13.64
N LEU A 295 -7.24 -6.67 13.05
CA LEU A 295 -8.61 -6.20 13.22
C LEU A 295 -9.11 -6.39 14.65
N ARG A 296 -8.76 -7.48 15.34
CA ARG A 296 -9.11 -7.67 16.76
C ARG A 296 -8.55 -6.55 17.63
N LEU A 297 -7.28 -6.17 17.42
CA LEU A 297 -6.64 -5.07 18.14
C LEU A 297 -7.26 -3.70 17.83
N ALA A 298 -7.60 -3.44 16.55
CA ALA A 298 -8.32 -2.23 16.17
C ALA A 298 -9.72 -2.17 16.79
N ARG A 299 -10.45 -3.30 16.84
CA ARG A 299 -11.75 -3.41 17.52
C ARG A 299 -11.63 -3.11 19.02
N LEU A 300 -10.58 -3.63 19.66
CA LEU A 300 -10.31 -3.34 21.06
C LEU A 300 -10.08 -1.84 21.30
N LEU A 301 -9.22 -1.22 20.49
CA LEU A 301 -8.96 0.23 20.58
C LEU A 301 -10.25 1.04 20.43
N ILE A 302 -11.08 0.72 19.43
CA ILE A 302 -12.37 1.40 19.21
C ILE A 302 -13.33 1.19 20.38
N SER A 303 -13.46 -0.03 20.88
CA SER A 303 -14.32 -0.37 22.02
C SER A 303 -13.94 0.45 23.24
N GLU A 304 -12.65 0.49 23.59
CA GLU A 304 -12.15 1.24 24.73
C GLU A 304 -12.27 2.75 24.53
N SER A 305 -12.01 3.27 23.33
CA SER A 305 -12.21 4.70 23.04
C SER A 305 -13.67 5.13 23.16
N LYS A 306 -14.62 4.28 22.76
CA LYS A 306 -16.06 4.55 22.92
C LYS A 306 -16.47 4.64 24.40
N LYS A 307 -15.89 3.81 25.28
CA LYS A 307 -16.16 3.88 26.73
C LYS A 307 -15.72 5.22 27.34
N LEU A 308 -14.77 5.91 26.72
CA LEU A 308 -14.28 7.24 27.12
C LEU A 308 -14.97 8.38 26.35
N SER A 309 -16.03 8.08 25.60
CA SER A 309 -16.74 9.07 24.76
C SER A 309 -15.83 9.82 23.75
N ILE A 310 -14.70 9.22 23.37
CA ILE A 310 -13.79 9.80 22.38
C ILE A 310 -14.43 9.68 21.00
N LYS A 311 -14.41 10.77 20.23
CA LYS A 311 -14.92 10.78 18.85
C LYS A 311 -13.99 9.98 17.93
N ILE A 312 -14.57 9.17 17.04
CA ILE A 312 -13.85 8.31 16.09
C ILE A 312 -14.19 8.78 14.68
N ASN A 313 -13.18 9.14 13.89
CA ASN A 313 -13.32 9.50 12.46
C ASN A 313 -13.17 8.27 11.54
N SER A 314 -12.82 7.10 12.06
CA SER A 314 -12.74 5.88 11.24
C SER A 314 -14.12 5.29 11.02
N PRO A 315 -14.54 5.02 9.77
CA PRO A 315 -15.78 4.29 9.52
C PRO A 315 -15.56 2.82 9.87
N PHE A 316 -15.90 2.46 11.10
CA PHE A 316 -15.80 1.09 11.61
C PHE A 316 -17.19 0.46 11.70
N LYS A 317 -17.84 0.31 10.55
CA LYS A 317 -19.19 -0.25 10.41
C LYS A 317 -19.21 -1.25 9.25
N GLY A 318 -19.96 -2.34 9.41
CA GLY A 318 -20.06 -3.39 8.39
C GLY A 318 -18.80 -4.25 8.27
N GLU A 319 -18.54 -4.72 7.05
CA GLU A 319 -17.51 -5.73 6.76
C GLU A 319 -16.21 -5.12 6.20
N HIS A 320 -16.25 -3.88 5.70
CA HIS A 320 -15.10 -3.20 5.08
C HIS A 320 -14.27 -2.44 6.13
N LEU A 321 -13.59 -3.20 6.98
CA LEU A 321 -12.79 -2.68 8.08
C LEU A 321 -11.31 -2.72 7.72
N SER A 322 -10.54 -1.77 8.25
CA SER A 322 -9.08 -1.83 8.28
C SER A 322 -8.56 -1.69 9.71
N PRO A 323 -7.35 -2.17 10.02
CA PRO A 323 -6.76 -2.00 11.35
C PRO A 323 -6.13 -0.61 11.53
N MET A 324 -6.89 0.42 11.17
CA MET A 324 -6.52 1.83 11.29
C MET A 324 -7.66 2.58 11.97
N VAL A 325 -7.32 3.29 13.05
CA VAL A 325 -8.26 3.98 13.92
C VAL A 325 -7.83 5.43 14.07
N ASN A 326 -8.70 6.36 13.70
CA ASN A 326 -8.49 7.79 13.81
C ASN A 326 -9.38 8.35 14.94
N LEU A 327 -8.74 8.79 16.02
CA LEU A 327 -9.39 9.38 17.18
C LEU A 327 -9.34 10.90 17.08
N LYS A 328 -10.51 11.53 17.12
CA LYS A 328 -10.65 12.98 17.09
C LYS A 328 -10.76 13.52 18.51
N ILE A 329 -9.93 14.50 18.80
CA ILE A 329 -9.91 15.23 20.07
C ILE A 329 -10.25 16.70 19.76
N PRO A 330 -11.52 17.13 19.90
CA PRO A 330 -11.94 18.47 19.52
C PRO A 330 -11.33 19.58 20.38
N ASP A 331 -11.07 19.30 21.66
CA ASP A 331 -10.44 20.26 22.56
C ASP A 331 -8.93 20.35 22.28
N GLU A 332 -8.49 21.51 21.81
CA GLU A 332 -7.11 21.76 21.40
C GLU A 332 -6.12 21.69 22.58
N LYS A 333 -6.54 22.07 23.79
CA LYS A 333 -5.67 21.99 24.98
C LYS A 333 -5.42 20.53 25.35
N ILE A 334 -6.50 19.73 25.40
CA ILE A 334 -6.39 18.29 25.66
C ILE A 334 -5.56 17.62 24.56
N PHE A 335 -5.81 17.95 23.30
CA PHE A 335 -5.06 17.40 22.16
C PHE A 335 -3.55 17.64 22.28
N ASN A 336 -3.14 18.89 22.57
CA ASN A 336 -1.72 19.24 22.65
C ASN A 336 -1.01 18.55 23.82
N VAL A 337 -1.64 18.48 24.99
CA VAL A 337 -1.06 17.78 26.16
C VAL A 337 -0.97 16.28 25.87
N LEU A 338 -2.04 15.68 25.34
CA LEU A 338 -2.07 14.26 25.01
C LEU A 338 -1.02 13.88 23.97
N VAL A 339 -0.80 14.71 22.93
CA VAL A 339 0.27 14.49 21.94
C VAL A 339 1.64 14.43 22.61
N ASN A 340 1.91 15.29 23.59
CA ASN A 340 3.18 15.30 24.32
C ASN A 340 3.32 14.09 25.23
N ASP A 341 2.29 13.76 26.00
CA ASP A 341 2.25 12.57 26.87
C ASP A 341 2.54 11.29 26.09
N LEU A 342 1.89 11.11 24.93
CA LEU A 342 2.12 9.91 24.11
C LEU A 342 3.57 9.85 23.59
N LYS A 343 4.17 10.98 23.22
CA LYS A 343 5.58 11.05 22.80
C LYS A 343 6.53 10.71 23.95
N GLU A 344 6.31 11.28 25.13
CA GLU A 344 7.11 11.00 26.34
C GLU A 344 7.03 9.52 26.74
N GLN A 345 5.86 8.89 26.53
CA GLN A 345 5.65 7.47 26.76
C GLN A 345 6.14 6.56 25.62
N ASN A 346 6.87 7.12 24.63
CA ASN A 346 7.39 6.42 23.45
C ASN A 346 6.31 5.67 22.64
N ILE A 347 5.13 6.29 22.48
CA ILE A 347 4.04 5.76 21.64
C ILE A 347 4.07 6.42 20.28
N ASN A 348 4.20 5.63 19.21
CA ASN A 348 4.20 6.13 17.84
C ASN A 348 2.79 6.11 17.24
N PHE A 349 2.39 7.23 16.66
CA PHE A 349 1.11 7.46 15.97
C PHE A 349 1.32 8.52 14.88
N ALA A 350 0.28 8.82 14.09
CA ALA A 350 0.34 9.89 13.11
C ALA A 350 -0.81 10.90 13.29
N LEU A 351 -0.53 12.19 13.07
CA LEU A 351 -1.56 13.22 12.98
C LEU A 351 -2.09 13.30 11.54
N ARG A 352 -3.33 12.87 11.33
CA ARG A 352 -3.96 12.70 10.00
C ARG A 352 -5.46 12.95 10.09
N GLY A 353 -6.08 13.45 9.01
CA GLY A 353 -7.54 13.59 8.92
C GLY A 353 -8.17 14.37 10.09
N GLY A 354 -7.47 15.38 10.62
CA GLY A 354 -7.95 16.14 11.77
C GLY A 354 -8.02 15.37 13.09
N GLY A 355 -7.24 14.29 13.24
CA GLY A 355 -7.18 13.49 14.46
C GLY A 355 -5.86 12.72 14.61
N MET A 356 -5.84 11.85 15.63
CA MET A 356 -4.72 10.97 15.97
C MET A 356 -4.98 9.58 15.40
N ARG A 357 -4.20 9.19 14.41
CA ARG A 357 -4.30 7.91 13.72
C ARG A 357 -3.36 6.88 14.36
N PHE A 358 -3.94 5.80 14.82
CA PHE A 358 -3.28 4.60 15.31
C PHE A 358 -3.55 3.46 14.34
N SER A 359 -2.53 2.68 14.00
CA SER A 359 -2.62 1.58 13.05
C SER A 359 -1.89 0.36 13.63
N PRO A 360 -2.53 -0.43 14.51
CA PRO A 360 -1.95 -1.68 15.00
C PRO A 360 -1.74 -2.68 13.85
N HIS A 361 -0.69 -3.48 13.97
CA HIS A 361 -0.45 -4.67 13.15
C HIS A 361 -0.62 -5.92 14.00
N ALA A 362 -0.63 -7.11 13.40
CA ALA A 362 -0.77 -8.38 14.09
C ALA A 362 0.36 -8.68 15.09
N PHE A 363 1.51 -8.00 14.99
CA PHE A 363 2.59 -8.13 15.97
C PHE A 363 2.37 -7.31 17.26
N ASN A 364 1.43 -6.34 17.24
CA ASN A 364 1.10 -5.59 18.43
C ASN A 364 0.39 -6.46 19.48
N THR A 365 0.31 -5.95 20.70
CA THR A 365 -0.31 -6.67 21.81
C THR A 365 -1.50 -5.93 22.40
N GLU A 366 -2.38 -6.69 23.02
CA GLU A 366 -3.49 -6.12 23.78
C GLU A 366 -3.01 -5.22 24.94
N THR A 367 -1.93 -5.60 25.61
CA THR A 367 -1.29 -4.78 26.65
C THR A 367 -0.86 -3.40 26.13
N GLU A 368 -0.36 -3.32 24.89
CA GLU A 368 -0.01 -2.05 24.27
C GLU A 368 -1.24 -1.15 24.03
N ILE A 369 -2.35 -1.75 23.58
CA ILE A 369 -3.62 -1.04 23.40
C ILE A 369 -4.15 -0.54 24.74
N HIS A 370 -4.14 -1.37 25.78
CA HIS A 370 -4.57 -0.96 27.13
C HIS A 370 -3.67 0.12 27.72
N LYS A 371 -2.35 0.07 27.48
CA LYS A 371 -1.42 1.13 27.91
C LYS A 371 -1.73 2.45 27.21
N LEU A 372 -2.01 2.44 25.91
CA LEU A 372 -2.49 3.61 25.18
C LEU A 372 -3.76 4.18 25.82
N ILE A 373 -4.78 3.34 26.03
CA ILE A 373 -6.06 3.74 26.62
C ILE A 373 -5.90 4.30 28.03
N SER A 374 -4.97 3.77 28.83
CA SER A 374 -4.72 4.26 30.19
C SER A 374 -4.24 5.72 30.21
N ILE A 375 -3.55 6.18 29.15
CA ILE A 375 -3.13 7.56 29.01
C ILE A 375 -4.32 8.44 28.65
N PHE A 376 -5.18 8.00 27.72
CA PHE A 376 -6.42 8.72 27.38
C PHE A 376 -7.35 8.88 28.59
N LYS A 377 -7.46 7.87 29.47
CA LYS A 377 -8.25 7.94 30.71
C LYS A 377 -7.90 9.11 31.62
N LYS A 378 -6.66 9.63 31.57
CA LYS A 378 -6.27 10.81 32.37
C LYS A 378 -6.99 12.09 31.94
N TYR A 379 -7.54 12.12 30.72
CA TYR A 379 -8.07 13.32 30.07
C TYR A 379 -9.57 13.25 29.74
N PHE A 380 -10.16 12.04 29.73
CA PHE A 380 -11.54 11.80 29.31
C PHE A 380 -12.39 11.08 30.37
N ASN A 381 -11.90 10.97 31.61
CA ASN A 381 -12.65 10.43 32.74
C ASN A 381 -13.48 11.51 33.44
#